data_AF-A0A800APW6-F1
#
_entry.id   AF-A0A800APW6-F1
#
_cell.length_a   1.000
_cell.length_b   1.000
_cell.length_c   1.000
_cell.angle_alpha   90.00
_cell.angle_beta   90.00
_cell.angle_gamma   90.00
#
_symmetry.space_group_name_H-M   'P 1'
#
loop_
_entity.id
_entity.type
_entity.pdbx_description
1 polymer ?
#
loop_
_entity_poly.entity_id
_entity_poly.type
_entity_poly.pdbx_seq_one_letter_code
_entity_poly.pdbx_strand_id
1 'polypeptide(L)' 'MWINATIEDLKGLYLFKDLDKEEIEKIAEFTKLKSYSPKDIIYYENDIKKQLFYLKSGHVKVY' A
#
# COMPACT_ATOMS: atom_id res chain seq x y z
N MET A 1 -6.77 -8.52 8.88
CA MET A 1 -5.46 -9.03 9.35
C MET A 1 -4.38 -8.34 8.54
N TRP A 2 -3.27 -7.90 9.16
CA TRP A 2 -2.14 -7.33 8.42
C TRP A 2 -1.22 -8.47 7.98
N ILE A 3 -0.79 -8.45 6.72
CA ILE A 3 0.22 -9.38 6.20
C ILE A 3 1.36 -8.57 5.55
N ASN A 4 2.54 -9.17 5.41
CA ASN A 4 3.64 -8.54 4.69
C ASN A 4 3.35 -8.53 3.19
N ALA A 5 3.75 -7.46 2.50
CA ALA A 5 3.77 -7.45 1.04
C ALA A 5 4.93 -8.31 0.53
N THR A 6 4.78 -8.85 -0.68
CA THR A 6 5.89 -9.46 -1.42
C THR A 6 6.44 -8.48 -2.46
N ILE A 7 7.57 -8.82 -3.07
CA ILE A 7 8.16 -8.03 -4.16
C ILE A 7 7.16 -7.92 -5.33
N GLU A 8 6.42 -9.00 -5.60
CA GLU A 8 5.43 -9.09 -6.66
C GLU A 8 4.25 -8.13 -6.44
N ASP A 9 3.92 -7.80 -5.19
CA ASP A 9 2.88 -6.83 -4.87
C ASP A 9 3.27 -5.38 -5.20
N LEU A 10 4.58 -5.12 -5.28
CA LEU A 10 5.15 -3.79 -5.52
C LEU A 10 5.74 -3.65 -6.93
N LYS A 11 6.03 -4.76 -7.60
CA LYS A 11 6.48 -4.77 -8.99
C LYS A 11 5.37 -4.27 -9.90
N GLY A 12 5.75 -3.41 -10.86
CA GLY A 12 4.83 -2.85 -11.85
C GLY A 12 4.06 -1.62 -11.36
N LEU A 13 4.25 -1.19 -10.12
CA LEU A 13 3.75 0.10 -9.66
C LEU A 13 4.50 1.23 -10.37
N TYR A 14 3.78 2.11 -11.04
CA TYR A 14 4.38 3.25 -11.76
C TYR A 14 5.26 4.11 -10.85
N LEU A 15 4.90 4.22 -9.57
CA LEU A 15 5.67 4.94 -8.57
C LEU A 15 7.10 4.37 -8.37
N PHE A 16 7.28 3.07 -8.62
CA PHE A 16 8.53 2.34 -8.39
C PHE A 16 9.20 1.91 -9.70
N LYS A 17 8.79 2.48 -10.85
CA LYS A 17 9.28 2.07 -12.18
C LYS A 17 10.79 2.26 -12.38
N ASP A 18 11.38 3.21 -11.67
CA ASP A 18 12.79 3.59 -11.78
C ASP A 18 13.65 2.97 -10.65
N LEU A 19 13.06 2.12 -9.80
CA LEU A 19 13.73 1.44 -8.71
C LEU A 19 14.24 0.06 -9.14
N ASP A 20 15.41 -0.31 -8.65
CA ASP A 20 15.95 -1.65 -8.85
C ASP A 20 15.32 -2.69 -7.90
N LYS A 21 15.71 -3.96 -8.06
CA LYS A 21 15.17 -5.07 -7.27
C LYS A 21 15.50 -4.93 -5.77
N GLU A 22 16.70 -4.47 -5.43
CA GLU A 22 17.15 -4.35 -4.04
C GLU A 22 16.41 -3.21 -3.33
N GLU A 23 16.14 -2.11 -4.04
CA GLU A 23 15.32 -1.01 -3.55
C GLU A 23 13.88 -1.44 -3.31
N ILE A 24 13.28 -2.19 -4.24
CA ILE A 24 11.92 -2.74 -4.08
C ILE A 24 11.88 -3.74 -2.91
N GLU A 25 12.92 -4.57 -2.72
CA GLU A 25 13.02 -5.50 -1.58
C GLU A 25 13.01 -4.76 -0.25
N LYS A 26 13.81 -3.68 -0.11
CA LYS A 26 13.81 -2.83 1.09
C LYS A 26 12.44 -2.22 1.36
N ILE A 27 11.70 -1.83 0.32
CA ILE A 27 10.33 -1.31 0.49
C ILE A 27 9.36 -2.41 0.92
N ALA A 28 9.48 -3.61 0.36
CA ALA A 28 8.63 -4.76 0.72
C ALA A 28 8.77 -5.14 2.21
N GLU A 29 9.98 -5.03 2.78
CA GLU A 29 10.26 -5.36 4.20
C GLU A 29 9.38 -4.59 5.19
N PHE A 30 9.10 -3.31 4.93
CA PHE A 30 8.27 -2.47 5.80
C PHE A 30 6.83 -2.29 5.29
N THR A 31 6.51 -2.78 4.10
CA THR A 31 5.17 -2.65 3.54
C THR A 31 4.22 -3.72 4.09
N LYS A 32 3.01 -3.29 4.47
CA LYS A 32 1.96 -4.18 4.97
C LYS A 32 0.73 -4.10 4.07
N LEU A 33 0.15 -5.25 3.79
CA LEU A 33 -1.15 -5.36 3.15
C LEU A 33 -2.25 -5.49 4.19
N LYS A 34 -3.36 -4.82 3.94
CA LYS A 34 -4.57 -4.90 4.75
C LYS A 34 -5.80 -4.89 3.87
N SER A 35 -6.66 -5.88 4.10
CA SER A 35 -8.01 -5.90 3.51
C SER A 35 -8.98 -5.10 4.38
N TYR A 36 -9.90 -4.43 3.72
CA TYR A 36 -10.98 -3.65 4.32
C TYR A 36 -12.32 -4.21 3.82
N SER A 37 -13.33 -4.17 4.69
CA SER A 37 -14.70 -4.54 4.34
C SER A 37 -15.41 -3.37 3.66
N PRO A 38 -16.47 -3.63 2.88
CA PRO A 38 -17.31 -2.55 2.36
C PRO A 38 -17.80 -1.64 3.50
N LYS A 39 -17.73 -0.32 3.28
CA LYS A 39 -18.06 0.75 4.24
C LYS A 39 -17.01 1.02 5.33
N ASP A 40 -15.91 0.29 5.37
CA ASP A 40 -14.79 0.65 6.25
C ASP A 40 -14.21 2.00 5.83
N ILE A 41 -13.93 2.85 6.82
CA ILE A 41 -13.21 4.11 6.61
C ILE A 41 -11.70 3.83 6.77
N ILE A 42 -10.96 4.05 5.70
CA ILE A 42 -9.51 3.74 5.64
C ILE A 42 -8.68 4.84 6.33
N TYR A 43 -9.02 6.10 6.09
CA TYR A 43 -8.28 7.27 6.56
C TYR A 43 -9.24 8.43 6.83
N TYR A 44 -8.95 9.21 7.87
CA TYR A 44 -9.65 10.46 8.18
C TYR A 44 -8.70 11.62 7.98
N GLU A 45 -9.16 12.75 7.43
CA GLU A 45 -8.32 13.94 7.17
C GLU A 45 -7.53 14.40 8.41
N ASN A 46 -8.14 14.30 9.60
CA ASN A 46 -7.52 14.68 10.87
C ASN A 46 -6.56 13.62 11.45
N ASP A 47 -6.35 12.48 10.78
CA ASP A 47 -5.40 11.48 11.22
C ASP A 47 -3.97 12.00 10.95
N ILE A 48 -3.10 11.96 11.95
CA ILE A 48 -1.74 12.55 11.90
C ILE A 48 -0.73 11.53 11.31
N LYS A 49 -1.21 10.38 10.82
CA LYS A 49 -0.34 9.29 10.37
C LYS A 49 0.29 9.63 9.02
N LYS A 50 1.62 9.72 9.00
CA LYS A 50 2.42 9.76 7.77
C LYS A 50 2.50 8.34 7.17
N GLN A 51 1.51 7.97 6.37
CA GLN A 51 1.47 6.68 5.67
C GLN A 51 1.16 6.90 4.19
N LEU A 52 1.78 6.09 3.33
CA LEU A 52 1.46 6.01 1.92
C LEU A 52 0.63 4.75 1.69
N PHE A 53 -0.50 4.89 1.01
CA PHE A 53 -1.35 3.77 0.62
C PHE A 53 -1.29 3.55 -0.89
N TYR A 54 -1.29 2.29 -1.29
CA TYR A 54 -1.51 1.88 -2.67
C TYR A 54 -2.69 0.90 -2.72
N LEU A 55 -3.58 1.09 -3.68
CA LEU A 55 -4.74 0.23 -3.86
C LEU A 55 -4.37 -1.00 -4.70
N LYS A 56 -4.17 -2.15 -4.04
CA LYS A 56 -3.89 -3.42 -4.72
C LYS A 56 -5.10 -3.95 -5.50
N SER A 57 -6.30 -3.87 -4.93
CA SER A 57 -7.55 -4.29 -5.59
C SER A 57 -8.78 -3.68 -4.92
N GLY A 58 -9.88 -3.57 -5.68
CA GLY A 58 -11.15 -3.02 -5.20
C GLY A 58 -11.38 -1.57 -5.61
N HIS A 59 -12.27 -0.88 -4.90
CA HIS A 59 -12.62 0.51 -5.16
C HIS A 59 -12.63 1.28 -3.84
N VAL A 60 -12.12 2.51 -3.88
CA VAL A 60 -12.13 3.44 -2.75
C VAL A 60 -12.81 4.72 -3.21
N LYS A 61 -13.63 5.31 -2.34
CA LYS A 61 -14.22 6.62 -2.55
C LYS A 61 -13.51 7.63 -1.65
N VAL A 62 -12.98 8.68 -2.27
CA VAL A 62 -12.34 9.80 -1.58
C VAL A 62 -13.38 10.92 -1.43
N TYR A 63 -13.35 11.59 -0.29
CA TYR A 63 -14.24 12.70 0.07
C TYR A 63 -13.40 13.92 0.43
#